data_AF-R9NCW3-F1
#
_entry.id   AF-R9NCW3-F1
#
_cell.length_a   1.000
_cell.length_b   1.000
_cell.length_c   1.000
_cell.angle_alpha   90.00
_cell.angle_beta   90.00
_cell.angle_gamma   90.00
#
_symmetry.space_group_name_H-M   'P 1'
#
loop_
_entity.id
_entity.type
_entity.pdbx_description
1 polymer ?
#
loop_
_entity_poly.entity_id
_entity_poly.type
_entity_poly.pdbx_seq_one_letter_code
_entity_poly.pdbx_strand_id
1 'polypeptide(L)'
;MEIVDMENISEELLIFHCSPTMAGLKTGNLFNCPVKSNRMFLENIRKMNRRLIPRGVRIVPLKNMGQRVLVYMYRPDRLREDLSDSGPKRF
;
A
#
# COMPACT_ATOMS: atom_id res chain seq x y z
N MET A 1 -0.22 -16.04 19.99
CA MET A 1 0.01 -15.33 18.72
C MET A 1 0.85 -14.12 19.07
N GLU A 2 2.16 -14.26 18.94
CA GLU A 2 3.12 -13.28 19.45
C GLU A 2 3.08 -11.99 18.63
N ILE A 3 3.20 -10.86 19.33
CA ILE A 3 3.12 -9.46 18.84
C ILE A 3 4.32 -9.10 17.92
N VAL A 4 5.13 -10.08 17.54
CA VAL A 4 6.54 -9.88 17.14
C VAL A 4 6.70 -9.51 15.66
N ASP A 5 5.66 -9.63 14.82
CA ASP A 5 5.80 -9.41 13.37
C ASP A 5 5.10 -8.14 12.79
N MET A 6 4.42 -7.32 13.59
CA MET A 6 3.72 -6.12 13.08
C MET A 6 4.61 -4.87 12.90
N GLU A 7 5.93 -4.98 13.08
CA GLU A 7 6.84 -3.83 13.18
C GLU A 7 7.44 -3.37 11.83
N ASN A 8 6.93 -3.93 10.73
CA ASN A 8 7.30 -3.57 9.37
C ASN A 8 6.18 -3.97 8.40
N ILE A 9 6.27 -3.56 7.12
CA ILE A 9 5.27 -3.95 6.12
C ILE A 9 5.31 -5.47 5.85
N SER A 10 4.16 -6.13 6.00
CA SER A 10 3.95 -7.57 5.78
C SER A 10 2.76 -7.84 4.84
N GLU A 11 2.62 -9.08 4.36
CA GLU A 11 1.48 -9.45 3.52
C GLU A 11 0.17 -9.43 4.31
N GLU A 12 0.18 -9.78 5.59
CA GLU A 12 -0.96 -9.74 6.50
C GLU A 12 -1.48 -8.31 6.65
N LEU A 13 -0.59 -7.33 6.85
CA LEU A 13 -0.97 -5.91 6.91
C LEU A 13 -1.60 -5.43 5.60
N LEU A 14 -1.08 -5.90 4.45
CA LEU A 14 -1.70 -5.58 3.16
C LEU A 14 -3.06 -6.23 2.97
N ILE A 15 -3.24 -7.47 3.40
CA ILE A 15 -4.55 -8.14 3.34
C ILE A 15 -5.54 -7.41 4.23
N PHE A 16 -5.14 -7.08 5.46
CA PHE A 16 -5.98 -6.39 6.42
C PHE A 16 -6.43 -5.02 5.91
N HIS A 17 -5.49 -4.19 5.43
CA HIS A 17 -5.81 -2.83 4.99
C HIS A 17 -6.27 -2.72 3.54
N CYS A 18 -5.81 -3.60 2.65
CA CYS A 18 -5.91 -3.40 1.20
C CYS A 18 -6.58 -4.55 0.46
N SER A 19 -7.27 -5.47 1.16
CA SER A 19 -8.08 -6.50 0.50
C SER A 19 -9.08 -5.93 -0.53
N PRO A 20 -9.77 -4.79 -0.31
CA PRO A 20 -10.67 -4.25 -1.34
C PRO A 20 -9.91 -3.75 -2.58
N THR A 21 -8.71 -3.19 -2.40
CA THR A 21 -7.85 -2.75 -3.52
C THR A 21 -7.33 -3.95 -4.30
N MET A 22 -6.89 -5.00 -3.60
CA MET A 22 -6.40 -6.25 -4.21
C MET A 22 -7.50 -6.98 -4.97
N ALA A 23 -8.71 -7.04 -4.40
CA ALA A 23 -9.90 -7.61 -5.05
C ALA A 23 -10.40 -6.78 -6.25
N GLY A 24 -9.83 -5.59 -6.50
CA GLY A 24 -10.28 -4.72 -7.57
C GLY A 24 -11.62 -4.03 -7.27
N LEU A 25 -11.97 -3.86 -6.00
CA LEU A 25 -13.15 -3.12 -5.54
C LEU A 25 -12.84 -1.64 -5.32
N LYS A 26 -11.60 -1.30 -4.95
CA LYS A 26 -11.13 0.09 -4.76
C LYS A 26 -9.93 0.40 -5.66
N THR A 27 -9.78 1.67 -6.03
CA THR A 27 -8.61 2.17 -6.77
C THR A 27 -7.35 2.12 -5.93
N GLY A 28 -7.44 2.52 -4.66
CA GLY A 28 -6.31 2.48 -3.74
C GLY A 28 -6.75 2.63 -2.29
N ASN A 29 -5.80 2.44 -1.38
CA ASN A 29 -5.99 2.66 0.04
C ASN A 29 -4.72 3.26 0.67
N LEU A 30 -4.92 4.17 1.62
CA LEU A 30 -3.88 4.75 2.46
C LEU A 30 -3.91 4.11 3.84
N PHE A 31 -2.75 3.76 4.36
CA PHE A 31 -2.63 3.22 5.72
C PHE A 31 -1.28 3.59 6.33
N ASN A 32 -1.23 3.60 7.66
CA ASN A 32 0.01 3.81 8.40
C ASN A 32 0.66 2.47 8.70
N CYS A 33 1.94 2.32 8.34
CA CYS A 33 2.74 1.17 8.68
C CYS A 33 3.73 1.54 9.79
N PRO A 34 3.74 0.86 10.95
CA PRO A 34 4.84 0.96 11.91
C PRO A 34 6.17 0.59 11.24
N VAL A 35 7.25 1.30 11.57
CA VAL A 35 8.58 1.04 11.00
C VAL A 35 9.66 1.24 12.07
N LYS A 36 10.44 0.19 12.34
CA LYS A 36 11.67 0.28 13.14
C LYS A 36 12.93 0.57 12.32
N SER A 37 12.98 0.05 11.10
CA SER A 37 14.12 0.19 10.19
C SER A 37 13.65 0.64 8.81
N ASN A 38 13.94 1.89 8.46
CA ASN A 38 13.59 2.44 7.16
C ASN A 38 14.24 1.65 6.01
N ARG A 39 15.46 1.12 6.21
CA ARG A 39 16.15 0.30 5.19
C ARG A 39 15.39 -1.00 4.92
N MET A 40 15.07 -1.75 5.97
CA MET A 40 14.32 -3.01 5.84
C MET A 40 12.92 -2.78 5.27
N PHE A 41 12.25 -1.71 5.71
CA PHE A 41 10.95 -1.31 5.16
C PHE A 41 11.00 -1.08 3.65
N LEU A 42 11.97 -0.30 3.16
CA LEU A 42 12.13 -0.06 1.72
C LEU A 42 12.50 -1.34 0.94
N GLU A 43 13.30 -2.23 1.52
CA GLU A 43 13.59 -3.54 0.91
C GLU A 43 12.34 -4.43 0.81
N ASN A 44 11.50 -4.46 1.84
CA ASN A 44 10.25 -5.20 1.83
C ASN A 44 9.28 -4.63 0.80
N ILE A 45 9.13 -3.29 0.72
CA ILE A 45 8.35 -2.64 -0.36
C ILE A 45 8.83 -3.08 -1.74
N ARG A 46 10.14 -3.13 -1.98
CA ARG A 46 10.70 -3.58 -3.27
C ARG A 46 10.39 -5.05 -3.53
N LYS A 47 10.52 -5.93 -2.53
CA LYS A 47 10.17 -7.36 -2.65
C LYS A 47 8.69 -7.54 -3.00
N MET A 48 7.80 -6.83 -2.32
CA MET A 48 6.36 -6.91 -2.56
C MET A 48 5.98 -6.35 -3.94
N ASN A 49 6.50 -5.18 -4.31
CA ASN A 49 6.24 -4.59 -5.61
C ASN A 49 6.67 -5.49 -6.77
N ARG A 50 7.78 -6.24 -6.65
CA ARG A 50 8.17 -7.23 -7.68
C ARG A 50 7.08 -8.29 -7.92
N ARG A 51 6.32 -8.66 -6.89
CA ARG A 51 5.22 -9.64 -6.98
C ARG A 51 3.89 -9.00 -7.40
N LEU A 52 3.64 -7.77 -6.98
CA LEU A 52 2.34 -7.11 -7.11
C LEU A 52 2.18 -6.25 -8.37
N ILE A 53 3.26 -5.63 -8.86
CA ILE A 53 3.22 -4.79 -10.07
C ILE A 53 2.71 -5.58 -11.28
N PRO A 54 3.17 -6.82 -11.55
CA PRO A 54 2.61 -7.64 -12.64
C PRO A 54 1.12 -7.94 -12.48
N ARG A 55 0.56 -7.80 -11.27
CA ARG A 55 -0.87 -7.99 -10.95
C ARG A 55 -1.65 -6.67 -10.96
N GLY A 56 -1.04 -5.59 -11.44
CA GLY A 56 -1.66 -4.28 -11.59
C GLY A 56 -1.77 -3.48 -10.29
N VAL A 57 -1.00 -3.82 -9.24
CA VAL A 57 -1.01 -3.10 -7.96
C VAL A 57 0.38 -2.63 -7.57
N ARG A 58 0.48 -1.40 -7.08
CA ARG A 58 1.74 -0.77 -6.65
C ARG A 58 1.63 -0.25 -5.23
N ILE A 59 2.72 -0.38 -4.49
CA ILE A 59 2.87 0.16 -3.14
C ILE A 59 3.95 1.25 -3.17
N VAL A 60 3.67 2.38 -2.53
CA VAL A 60 4.62 3.50 -2.40
C VAL A 60 4.54 4.10 -1.00
N PRO A 61 5.70 4.33 -0.34
CA PRO A 61 5.73 5.17 0.84
C PRO A 61 5.53 6.64 0.43
N LEU A 62 4.64 7.33 1.13
CA LEU A 62 4.34 8.74 0.87
C LEU A 62 5.03 9.67 1.87
N LYS A 63 5.03 9.31 3.15
CA LYS A 63 5.56 10.19 4.21
C LYS A 63 6.10 9.39 5.39
N ASN A 64 7.35 9.65 5.76
CA ASN A 64 7.92 9.15 7.01
C ASN A 64 7.54 10.11 8.16
N MET A 65 7.03 9.55 9.26
CA MET A 65 6.62 10.28 10.47
C MET A 65 7.39 9.80 11.72
N GLY A 66 8.63 9.33 11.54
CA GLY A 66 9.48 8.81 12.60
C GLY A 66 9.23 7.33 12.87
N GLN A 67 8.20 7.02 13.68
CA GLN A 67 7.89 5.64 14.09
C GLN A 67 6.96 4.90 13.12
N ARG A 68 6.43 5.62 12.13
CA ARG A 68 5.49 5.09 11.14
C ARG A 68 5.69 5.77 9.79
N VAL A 69 5.31 5.06 8.74
CA VAL A 69 5.30 5.57 7.36
C VAL A 69 3.87 5.51 6.83
N LEU A 70 3.40 6.61 6.23
CA LEU A 70 2.18 6.61 5.44
C LEU A 70 2.46 5.89 4.13
N VAL A 71 1.68 4.85 3.84
CA VAL A 71 1.81 4.00 2.66
C VAL A 71 0.57 4.11 1.80
N TYR A 72 0.77 4.14 0.50
CA TYR A 72 -0.29 4.07 -0.49
C TYR A 72 -0.16 2.81 -1.33
N MET A 73 -1.21 1.99 -1.34
CA MET A 73 -1.35 0.86 -2.24
C MET A 73 -2.46 1.16 -3.23
N TYR A 74 -2.18 1.08 -4.53
CA TYR A 74 -3.11 1.51 -5.56
C TYR A 74 -2.93 0.76 -6.87
N ARG A 75 -3.95 0.84 -7.72
CA ARG A 75 -3.96 0.36 -9.11
C ARG A 75 -3.64 1.54 -10.03
N PRO A 76 -2.46 1.57 -10.67
CA PRO A 76 -2.04 2.72 -11.48
C PRO A 76 -3.00 3.07 -12.61
N ASP A 77 -3.57 2.05 -13.28
CA ASP A 77 -4.46 2.28 -14.42
C ASP A 77 -5.80 2.90 -13.98
N ARG A 78 -6.42 2.35 -12.93
CA ARG A 78 -7.61 2.95 -12.31
C ARG A 78 -7.38 4.35 -11.75
N LEU A 79 -6.22 4.60 -11.15
CA LEU A 79 -5.90 5.94 -10.67
C LEU A 79 -5.79 6.93 -11.84
N ARG A 80 -5.23 6.52 -12.98
CA ARG A 80 -5.21 7.36 -14.18
C ARG A 80 -6.62 7.64 -14.69
N GLU A 81 -7.50 6.63 -14.72
CA GLU A 81 -8.92 6.81 -15.08
C GLU A 81 -9.63 7.77 -14.12
N ASP A 82 -9.46 7.57 -12.81
CA ASP A 82 -10.04 8.41 -11.75
C ASP A 82 -9.58 9.88 -11.85
N LEU A 83 -8.32 10.12 -12.25
CA LEU A 83 -7.78 11.47 -12.42
C LEU A 83 -8.08 12.08 -13.78
N SER A 84 -8.34 11.26 -14.80
CA SER A 84 -8.72 11.73 -16.14
C SER A 84 -10.18 12.18 -16.21
N ASP A 85 -11.02 11.66 -15.33
CA ASP A 85 -12.41 12.04 -15.17
C ASP A 85 -12.46 13.28 -14.26
N SER A 86 -12.53 14.48 -14.84
CA SER A 86 -12.46 15.76 -14.11
C SER A 86 -13.69 16.05 -13.23
N GLY A 87 -14.61 15.09 -13.07
CA GLY A 87 -15.77 15.18 -12.20
C GLY A 87 -15.53 14.51 -10.84
N PRO A 88 -16.11 15.03 -9.74
CA PRO A 88 -16.04 14.33 -8.46
C PRO A 88 -16.74 12.97 -8.56
N LYS A 89 -15.98 11.89 -8.39
CA LYS A 89 -16.54 10.55 -8.30
C LYS A 89 -17.32 10.42 -6.98
N ARG A 90 -18.63 10.17 -7.08
CA ARG A 90 -19.49 9.88 -5.94
C ARG A 90 -19.18 8.45 -5.46
N PHE A 91 -18.84 8.31 -4.19
CA PHE A 91 -18.58 7.04 -3.52
C PHE A 91 -19.85 6.49 -2.86
#